data_AF-A0A9N8MKR8-F1
#
_entry.id   AF-A0A9N8MKR8-F1
#
_cell.length_a   1.000
_cell.length_b   1.000
_cell.length_c   1.000
_cell.angle_alpha   90.00
_cell.angle_beta   90.00
_cell.angle_gamma   90.00
#
_symmetry.space_group_name_H-M   'P 1'
#
loop_
_entity.id
_entity.type
_entity.pdbx_description
1 polymer ?
#
loop_
_entity_poly.entity_id
_entity_poly.type
_entity_poly.pdbx_seq_one_letter_code
_entity_poly.pdbx_strand_id
1 'polypeptide(L)'
;MTDYFLPRENTVKRIDKLCVRLFELWCEERKPVPLAYLLHCWPLTGHDPVAVKRLADAMSDLSRFQPGKLSTRESMMVHEVIGSAHEIVGEPLPRGAAAANSASTMWKRVWLANAAGHSQALAGADFLDGPL
;
A
#
# COMPACT_ATOMS: atom_id res chain seq x y z
N MET A 1 -8.21 -27.81 24.86
CA MET A 1 -9.11 -26.75 24.38
C MET A 1 -8.27 -25.60 23.87
N THR A 2 -7.84 -25.65 22.61
CA THR A 2 -7.00 -24.63 21.95
C THR A 2 -7.25 -24.68 20.44
N ASP A 3 -8.47 -24.37 20.01
CA ASP A 3 -8.82 -24.34 18.57
C ASP A 3 -9.15 -22.93 18.07
N TYR A 4 -9.31 -21.93 18.95
CA TYR A 4 -9.65 -20.55 18.54
C TYR A 4 -8.44 -19.70 18.11
N PHE A 5 -7.21 -20.13 18.45
CA PHE A 5 -5.99 -19.40 18.05
C PHE A 5 -5.57 -19.74 16.61
N LEU A 6 -5.77 -20.99 16.18
CA LEU A 6 -5.35 -21.50 14.86
C LEU A 6 -5.92 -20.72 13.65
N PRO A 7 -7.19 -20.27 13.63
CA PRO A 7 -7.73 -19.53 12.48
C PRO A 7 -6.95 -18.25 12.21
N ARG A 8 -6.66 -17.48 13.28
CA ARG A 8 -5.95 -16.21 13.17
C ARG A 8 -4.51 -16.39 12.70
N GLU A 9 -3.81 -17.39 13.25
CA GLU A 9 -2.44 -17.70 12.80
C GLU A 9 -2.39 -18.19 11.36
N ASN A 10 -3.39 -18.97 10.95
CA ASN A 10 -3.52 -19.44 9.57
C ASN A 10 -3.79 -18.27 8.61
N THR A 11 -4.61 -17.29 9.00
CA THR A 11 -4.85 -16.08 8.20
C THR A 11 -3.60 -15.20 8.12
N VAL A 12 -2.87 -15.02 9.23
CA VAL A 12 -1.57 -14.29 9.21
C VAL A 12 -0.57 -14.98 8.29
N LYS A 13 -0.44 -16.31 8.36
CA LYS A 13 0.42 -17.09 7.45
C LYS A 13 -0.02 -16.97 5.99
N ARG A 14 -1.34 -16.88 5.73
CA ARG A 14 -1.87 -16.66 4.37
C ARG A 14 -1.48 -15.27 3.85
N ILE A 15 -1.65 -14.24 4.67
CA ILE A 15 -1.21 -12.87 4.34
C ILE A 15 0.29 -12.86 4.04
N ASP A 16 1.10 -13.49 4.88
CA ASP A 16 2.55 -13.55 4.71
C ASP A 16 2.93 -14.20 3.37
N LYS A 17 2.31 -15.32 3.02
CA LYS A 17 2.48 -15.97 1.70
C LYS A 17 2.07 -15.07 0.53
N LEU A 18 1.02 -14.27 0.69
CA LEU A 18 0.60 -13.32 -0.34
C LEU A 18 1.60 -12.17 -0.48
N CYS A 19 2.08 -11.63 0.65
CA CYS A 19 3.12 -10.60 0.69
C CYS A 19 4.43 -11.07 0.03
N VAL A 20 4.87 -12.30 0.30
CA VAL A 20 6.05 -12.89 -0.36
C VAL A 20 5.85 -12.98 -1.87
N ARG A 21 4.69 -13.48 -2.33
CA ARG A 21 4.41 -13.57 -3.78
C ARG A 21 4.34 -12.21 -4.45
N LEU A 22 3.77 -11.21 -3.79
CA LEU A 22 3.76 -9.83 -4.27
C LEU A 22 5.18 -9.26 -4.34
N PHE A 23 6.00 -9.52 -3.33
CA PHE A 23 7.41 -9.11 -3.29
C PHE A 23 8.20 -9.69 -4.48
N GLU A 24 8.11 -11.00 -4.70
CA GLU A 24 8.80 -11.68 -5.81
C GLU A 24 8.37 -11.08 -7.16
N LEU A 25 7.07 -10.96 -7.39
CA LEU A 25 6.52 -10.42 -8.63
C LEU A 25 6.96 -8.97 -8.86
N TRP A 26 6.88 -8.13 -7.84
CA TRP A 26 7.30 -6.73 -7.97
C TRP A 26 8.81 -6.55 -8.10
N CYS A 27 9.60 -7.48 -7.57
CA CYS A 27 11.05 -7.51 -7.81
C CYS A 27 11.36 -7.89 -9.26
N GLU A 28 10.70 -8.91 -9.79
CA GLU A 28 10.83 -9.33 -11.19
C GLU A 28 10.44 -8.20 -12.15
N GLU A 29 9.31 -7.55 -11.89
CA GLU A 29 8.79 -6.45 -12.72
C GLU A 29 9.48 -5.10 -12.45
N ARG A 30 10.47 -5.06 -11.52
CA ARG A 30 11.19 -3.84 -11.11
C ARG A 30 10.26 -2.68 -10.76
N LYS A 31 9.28 -2.94 -9.89
CA LYS A 31 8.28 -1.99 -9.40
C LYS A 31 8.66 -1.45 -8.01
N PRO A 32 9.56 -0.44 -7.91
CA PRO A 32 10.09 0.02 -6.63
C PRO A 32 9.02 0.68 -5.75
N VAL A 33 7.96 1.25 -6.33
CA VAL A 33 6.91 1.93 -5.58
C VAL A 33 6.06 0.93 -4.77
N PRO A 34 5.40 -0.08 -5.38
CA PRO A 34 4.74 -1.16 -4.62
C PRO A 34 5.65 -1.86 -3.60
N LEU A 35 6.91 -2.12 -3.97
CA LEU A 35 7.90 -2.71 -3.08
C LEU A 35 8.16 -1.85 -1.84
N ALA A 36 8.31 -0.54 -2.00
CA ALA A 36 8.53 0.37 -0.88
C ALA A 36 7.34 0.38 0.09
N TYR A 37 6.11 0.33 -0.43
CA TYR A 37 4.89 0.23 0.40
C TYR A 37 4.85 -1.08 1.18
N LEU A 38 5.20 -2.20 0.55
CA LEU A 38 5.23 -3.51 1.19
C LEU A 38 6.30 -3.59 2.27
N LEU A 39 7.55 -3.29 1.94
CA LEU A 39 8.70 -3.39 2.84
C LEU A 39 8.63 -2.46 4.05
N HIS A 40 7.78 -1.43 4.00
CA HIS A 40 7.59 -0.56 5.16
C HIS A 40 6.70 -1.18 6.25
N CYS A 41 5.77 -2.06 5.88
CA CYS A 41 4.79 -2.66 6.80
C CYS A 41 4.94 -4.18 6.92
N TRP A 42 5.81 -4.77 6.10
CA TRP A 42 6.15 -6.18 6.07
C TRP A 42 7.68 -6.31 6.16
N PRO A 43 8.24 -7.28 6.91
CA PRO A 43 7.60 -8.47 7.48
C PRO A 43 6.84 -8.22 8.79
N LEU A 44 5.76 -8.97 8.99
CA LEU A 44 4.97 -8.94 10.22
C LEU A 44 5.75 -9.61 11.35
N THR A 45 6.45 -8.83 12.16
CA THR A 45 7.20 -9.32 13.34
C THR A 45 6.23 -9.66 14.47
N GLY A 46 5.49 -10.76 14.31
CA GLY A 46 4.51 -11.26 15.26
C GLY A 46 3.06 -11.15 14.79
N HIS A 47 2.15 -11.77 15.55
CA HIS A 47 0.72 -11.80 15.22
C HIS A 47 0.01 -10.55 15.73
N ASP A 48 0.64 -9.38 15.74
CA ASP A 48 0.03 -8.16 16.28
C ASP A 48 -1.06 -7.64 15.33
N PRO A 49 -2.33 -7.51 15.77
CA PRO A 49 -3.38 -6.94 14.93
C PRO A 49 -3.06 -5.52 14.45
N VAL A 50 -2.24 -4.75 15.19
CA VAL A 50 -1.84 -3.40 14.77
C VAL A 50 -0.93 -3.45 13.55
N ALA A 51 0.03 -4.38 13.50
CA ALA A 51 0.90 -4.57 12.34
C ALA A 51 0.08 -5.00 11.09
N VAL A 52 -0.87 -5.92 11.27
CA VAL A 52 -1.78 -6.38 10.21
C VAL A 52 -2.66 -5.23 9.70
N LYS A 53 -3.17 -4.38 10.59
CA LYS A 53 -3.92 -3.17 10.21
C LYS A 53 -3.08 -2.20 9.38
N ARG A 54 -1.83 -1.95 9.78
CA ARG A 54 -0.92 -1.06 9.03
C ARG A 54 -0.64 -1.57 7.63
N LEU A 55 -0.50 -2.88 7.47
CA LEU A 55 -0.37 -3.52 6.17
C LEU A 55 -1.62 -3.30 5.31
N ALA A 56 -2.83 -3.50 5.87
CA ALA A 56 -4.09 -3.25 5.17
C ALA A 56 -4.23 -1.78 4.73
N ASP A 57 -3.88 -0.83 5.62
CA ASP A 57 -3.90 0.59 5.33
C ASP A 57 -2.92 0.93 4.18
N ALA A 58 -1.69 0.43 4.23
CA ALA A 58 -0.67 0.66 3.20
C ALA A 58 -1.08 0.08 1.83
N MET A 59 -1.66 -1.13 1.82
CA MET A 59 -2.16 -1.77 0.60
C MET A 59 -3.37 -1.03 0.01
N SER A 60 -4.25 -0.51 0.88
CA SER A 60 -5.39 0.32 0.46
C SER A 60 -4.93 1.68 -0.10
N ASP A 61 -3.89 2.26 0.47
CA ASP A 61 -3.26 3.48 -0.07
C ASP A 61 -2.63 3.21 -1.43
N LEU A 62 -1.92 2.08 -1.60
CA LEU A 62 -1.32 1.69 -2.86
C LEU A 62 -2.38 1.53 -3.97
N SER A 63 -3.50 0.85 -3.71
CA SER A 63 -4.56 0.65 -4.70
C SER A 63 -5.29 1.96 -5.05
N ARG A 64 -5.49 2.85 -4.07
CA ARG A 64 -6.17 4.13 -4.27
C ARG A 64 -5.32 5.18 -4.99
N PHE A 65 -4.05 5.30 -4.62
CA PHE A 65 -3.19 6.39 -5.11
C PHE A 65 -2.33 5.98 -6.31
N GLN A 66 -2.16 4.68 -6.58
CA GLN A 66 -1.33 4.17 -7.67
C GLN A 66 -2.02 3.08 -8.51
N PRO A 67 -3.28 3.26 -8.96
CA PRO A 67 -3.99 2.24 -9.71
C PRO A 67 -3.29 1.87 -11.02
N GLY A 68 -2.58 2.82 -11.65
CA GLY A 68 -1.83 2.59 -12.90
C GLY A 68 -0.47 1.88 -12.72
N LYS A 69 -0.04 1.61 -11.49
CA LYS A 69 1.21 0.86 -11.20
C LYS A 69 0.96 -0.62 -10.91
N LEU A 70 -0.30 -1.00 -10.71
CA LEU A 70 -0.72 -2.36 -10.45
C LEU A 70 -1.41 -2.94 -11.69
N SER A 71 -1.01 -4.13 -12.10
CA SER A 71 -1.75 -4.96 -13.03
C SER A 71 -3.04 -5.46 -12.38
N THR A 72 -3.97 -5.97 -13.19
CA THR A 72 -5.21 -6.58 -12.69
C THR A 72 -4.93 -7.70 -11.69
N ARG A 73 -3.92 -8.53 -11.96
CA ARG A 73 -3.54 -9.66 -11.10
C ARG A 73 -2.96 -9.19 -9.76
N GLU A 74 -2.10 -8.17 -9.79
CA GLU A 74 -1.53 -7.57 -8.58
C GLU A 74 -2.62 -6.91 -7.73
N SER A 75 -3.52 -6.17 -8.36
CA SER A 75 -4.65 -5.52 -7.68
C SER A 75 -5.54 -6.52 -6.96
N MET A 76 -5.81 -7.68 -7.58
CA MET A 76 -6.55 -8.77 -6.93
C MET A 76 -5.83 -9.31 -5.70
N MET A 77 -4.51 -9.56 -5.79
CA MET A 77 -3.71 -10.04 -4.67
C MET A 77 -3.64 -9.02 -3.52
N VAL A 78 -3.51 -7.73 -3.86
CA VAL A 78 -3.54 -6.62 -2.89
C VAL A 78 -4.89 -6.56 -2.17
N HIS A 79 -6.00 -6.69 -2.90
CA HIS A 79 -7.33 -6.74 -2.29
C HIS A 79 -7.54 -7.98 -1.41
N GLU A 80 -6.96 -9.13 -1.77
CA GLU A 80 -7.01 -10.34 -0.94
C GLU A 80 -6.25 -10.16 0.38
N VAL A 81 -5.09 -9.48 0.35
CA VAL A 81 -4.33 -9.12 1.56
C VAL A 81 -5.16 -8.20 2.45
N ILE A 82 -5.78 -7.16 1.88
CA ILE A 82 -6.64 -6.23 2.62
C ILE A 82 -7.80 -7.00 3.27
N GLY A 83 -8.55 -7.81 2.51
CA GLY A 83 -9.68 -8.57 3.04
C GLY A 83 -9.28 -9.52 4.18
N SER A 84 -8.18 -10.26 4.00
CA SER A 84 -7.64 -11.17 5.02
C SER A 84 -7.17 -10.42 6.28
N ALA A 85 -6.62 -9.22 6.11
CA ALA A 85 -6.18 -8.38 7.21
C ALA A 85 -7.36 -7.81 8.00
N HIS A 86 -8.43 -7.37 7.34
CA HIS A 86 -9.66 -6.92 7.99
C HIS A 86 -10.34 -8.03 8.80
N GLU A 87 -10.30 -9.27 8.31
CA GLU A 87 -10.79 -10.44 9.06
C GLU A 87 -10.06 -10.63 10.40
N ILE A 88 -8.74 -10.39 10.43
CA ILE A 88 -7.92 -10.50 11.64
C ILE A 88 -8.13 -9.35 12.62
N VAL A 89 -8.28 -8.13 12.10
CA VAL A 89 -8.42 -6.91 12.92
C VAL A 89 -9.79 -6.88 13.60
N GLY A 90 -10.80 -7.54 13.01
CA GLY A 90 -12.18 -7.47 13.47
C GLY A 90 -12.74 -6.08 13.16
N GLU A 91 -13.66 -5.99 12.22
CA GLU A 91 -14.28 -4.73 11.80
C GLU A 91 -14.80 -3.89 12.99
N PRO A 92 -14.65 -2.56 12.91
CA PRO A 92 -15.88 -1.80 12.72
C PRO A 92 -15.74 -0.71 11.66
N LEU A 93 -16.35 -0.90 10.50
CA LEU A 93 -16.94 0.17 9.72
C LEU A 93 -18.00 0.83 10.64
N PRO A 94 -17.95 2.17 10.75
CA PRO A 94 -18.61 2.92 9.71
C PRO A 94 -17.78 4.07 9.15
N ARG A 95 -17.98 4.25 7.85
CA ARG A 95 -17.92 5.51 7.10
C ARG A 95 -18.21 6.72 8.02
N GLY A 96 -17.17 7.42 8.47
CA GLY A 96 -17.32 8.71 9.17
C GLY A 96 -16.32 9.07 10.28
N ALA A 97 -15.58 8.12 10.86
CA ALA A 97 -14.68 8.42 11.98
C ALA A 97 -13.24 8.69 11.52
N ALA A 98 -13.00 9.94 11.12
CA ALA A 98 -11.68 10.54 11.20
C ALA A 98 -11.17 10.44 12.65
N ALA A 99 -10.24 9.53 12.91
CA ALA A 99 -9.40 9.57 14.10
C ALA A 99 -7.96 9.33 13.66
N ALA A 100 -7.18 10.40 13.71
CA ALA A 100 -5.81 10.50 13.29
C ALA A 100 -4.91 9.39 13.88
N ASN A 101 -4.55 8.41 13.06
CA ASN A 101 -3.31 7.67 13.20
C ASN A 101 -2.21 8.50 12.51
N SER A 102 -1.51 9.30 13.31
CA SER A 102 -0.37 10.16 12.96
C SER A 102 0.81 9.42 12.31
N ALA A 103 0.78 8.09 12.21
CA ALA A 103 1.81 7.27 11.58
C ALA A 103 1.72 7.20 10.04
N SER A 104 0.62 7.66 9.42
CA SER A 104 0.40 7.59 7.96
C SER A 104 0.73 8.92 7.23
N THR A 105 0.94 10.01 7.96
CA THR A 105 1.14 11.36 7.35
C THR A 105 2.51 11.54 6.69
N MET A 106 3.53 10.77 7.09
CA MET A 106 4.87 10.89 6.52
C MET A 106 4.90 10.49 5.03
N TRP A 107 4.20 9.42 4.68
CA TRP A 107 4.16 8.89 3.31
C TRP A 107 3.33 9.76 2.37
N LYS A 108 2.22 10.33 2.87
CA LYS A 108 1.46 11.35 2.13
C LYS A 108 2.35 12.55 1.77
N ARG A 109 3.21 13.01 2.68
CA ARG A 109 4.13 14.13 2.44
C ARG A 109 5.26 13.79 1.47
N VAL A 110 5.89 12.62 1.63
CA VAL A 110 6.96 12.16 0.73
C VAL A 110 6.42 11.91 -0.68
N TRP A 111 5.22 11.34 -0.80
CA TRP A 111 4.59 11.14 -2.10
C TRP A 111 4.09 12.45 -2.72
N LEU A 112 3.48 13.37 -1.96
CA LEU A 112 3.13 14.70 -2.47
C LEU A 112 4.37 15.46 -2.97
N ALA A 113 5.50 15.35 -2.27
CA ALA A 113 6.76 15.93 -2.71
C ALA A 113 7.28 15.27 -4.00
N ASN A 114 7.14 13.94 -4.15
CA ASN A 114 7.60 13.21 -5.34
C ASN A 114 6.66 13.38 -6.56
N ALA A 115 5.35 13.55 -6.33
CA ALA A 115 4.37 13.85 -7.37
C ALA A 115 4.49 15.30 -7.88
N ALA A 116 4.80 16.25 -7.01
CA ALA A 116 5.13 17.62 -7.41
C ALA A 116 6.45 17.71 -8.20
N GLY A 117 7.37 16.76 -8.01
CA GLY A 117 8.66 16.71 -8.71
C GLY A 117 8.64 16.08 -10.11
N HIS A 118 7.55 15.39 -10.52
CA HIS A 118 7.46 14.71 -11.82
C HIS A 118 6.73 15.52 -12.91
N SER A 119 6.35 16.77 -12.64
CA SER A 119 5.67 17.66 -13.59
C SER A 119 6.48 18.93 -13.90
N GLN A 120 7.77 18.80 -14.13
CA GLN A 120 8.56 19.88 -14.72
C GLN A 120 9.38 19.38 -15.91
N ALA A 121 8.66 19.00 -16.96
CA ALA A 121 9.20 18.97 -18.31
C ALA A 121 8.10 19.38 -19.30
N LEU A 122 8.43 20.39 -20.10
CA LEU A 122 7.63 21.03 -21.17
C LEU A 122 6.53 22.00 -20.74
N ALA A 123 6.92 23.24 -20.47
CA ALA A 123 6.19 24.39 -21.01
C ALA A 123 7.11 25.63 -21.05
N GLY A 124 7.26 26.22 -22.24
CA GLY A 124 7.63 27.62 -22.41
C GLY A 124 9.13 27.93 -22.43
N ALA A 125 9.81 27.59 -23.53
CA ALA A 125 10.85 28.47 -24.04
C ALA A 125 10.33 29.04 -25.36
N ASP A 126 9.78 30.24 -25.25
CA ASP A 126 9.29 31.09 -26.33
C ASP A 126 10.31 31.16 -27.47
N PHE A 127 9.93 30.52 -28.59
CA PHE A 127 10.55 30.70 -29.88
C PHE A 127 10.11 32.08 -30.41
N LEU A 128 11.03 33.04 -30.28
CA LEU A 128 11.13 34.35 -30.91
C LEU A 128 10.01 34.75 -31.89
N ASP A 129 9.24 35.78 -31.52
CA ASP A 129 8.80 36.80 -32.47
C ASP A 129 8.64 38.15 -31.74
N GLY A 130 9.13 39.22 -32.36
CA GLY A 130 9.14 40.56 -31.79
C GLY A 130 9.84 41.54 -32.73
N PRO A 131 9.10 42.37 -33.48
CA PRO A 131 9.66 43.26 -34.51
C PRO A 131 10.07 44.62 -33.94
N LEU A 132 11.12 45.21 -34.50
CA LEU A 132 11.23 46.61 -34.95
C LEU A 132 12.61 46.86 -35.60
#